data_AF-G0NMC3-F1
#
_entry.id   AF-G0NMC3-F1
#
_cell.length_a   1.000
_cell.length_b   1.000
_cell.length_c   1.000
_cell.angle_alpha   90.00
_cell.angle_beta   90.00
_cell.angle_gamma   90.00
#
_symmetry.space_group_name_H-M   'P 1'
#
loop_
_entity.id
_entity.type
_entity.pdbx_description
1 polymer ?
#
loop_
_entity_poly.entity_id
_entity_poly.type
_entity_poly.pdbx_seq_one_letter_code
_entity_poly.pdbx_strand_id
1 'polypeptide(L)'
;MFKQLSLYIAFCAVLVHSTVNFPTQWSRWITRLNVNFASRYVLVQSNKEATDRLIAEYSSEVENFVKAMSPEDQEIYVDSLKKYGLI
;
A
#
# COMPACT_ATOMS: atom_id res chain seq x y z
N MET A 1 10.99 -8.73 11.96
CA MET A 1 10.88 -8.53 10.50
C MET A 1 9.60 -9.10 9.89
N PHE A 2 9.09 -10.26 10.33
CA PHE A 2 7.81 -10.81 9.81
C PHE A 2 6.57 -9.94 10.02
N LYS A 3 6.51 -9.12 11.09
CA LYS A 3 5.32 -8.29 11.38
C LYS A 3 5.10 -7.14 10.39
N GLN A 4 6.17 -6.46 9.93
CA GLN A 4 6.05 -5.39 8.92
C GLN A 4 5.72 -5.95 7.53
N LEU A 5 6.32 -7.08 7.15
CA LEU A 5 5.99 -7.77 5.91
C LEU A 5 4.55 -8.30 5.93
N SER A 6 4.08 -8.78 7.08
CA SER A 6 2.69 -9.19 7.30
C SER A 6 1.71 -8.02 7.21
N LEU A 7 2.06 -6.84 7.76
CA LEU A 7 1.25 -5.62 7.61
C LEU A 7 1.24 -5.14 6.15
N TYR A 8 2.36 -5.27 5.44
CA TYR A 8 2.47 -4.93 4.02
C TYR A 8 1.62 -5.87 3.15
N ILE A 9 1.70 -7.18 3.38
CA ILE A 9 0.87 -8.16 2.68
C ILE A 9 -0.61 -7.95 3.01
N ALA A 10 -0.95 -7.64 4.27
CA ALA A 10 -2.30 -7.28 4.65
C ALA A 10 -2.76 -5.99 3.97
N PHE A 11 -1.92 -4.97 3.89
CA PHE A 11 -2.19 -3.71 3.18
C PHE A 11 -2.40 -3.95 1.68
N CYS A 12 -1.52 -4.71 1.01
CA CYS A 12 -1.69 -5.09 -0.38
C CYS A 12 -2.95 -5.95 -0.60
N ALA A 13 -3.26 -6.89 0.31
CA ALA A 13 -4.44 -7.73 0.22
C ALA A 13 -5.72 -6.93 0.40
N VAL A 14 -5.74 -5.95 1.31
CA VAL A 14 -6.84 -5.00 1.52
C VAL A 14 -6.99 -4.09 0.32
N LEU A 15 -5.89 -3.55 -0.22
CA LEU A 15 -5.90 -2.73 -1.43
C LEU A 15 -6.42 -3.52 -2.64
N VAL A 16 -6.03 -4.79 -2.79
CA VAL A 16 -6.55 -5.68 -3.86
C VAL A 16 -8.02 -6.01 -3.65
N HIS A 17 -8.46 -6.36 -2.44
CA HIS A 17 -9.88 -6.63 -2.15
C HIS A 17 -10.77 -5.41 -2.34
N SER A 18 -10.25 -4.24 -2.02
CA SER A 18 -10.97 -2.97 -2.13
C SER A 18 -10.98 -2.43 -3.57
N THR A 19 -10.12 -2.89 -4.48
CA THR A 19 -10.25 -2.59 -5.93
C THR A 19 -11.57 -3.03 -6.54
N VAL A 20 -12.33 -3.90 -5.87
CA VAL A 20 -13.67 -4.33 -6.28
C VAL A 20 -14.74 -3.27 -5.95
N ASN A 21 -14.47 -2.36 -5.00
CA ASN A 21 -15.39 -1.31 -4.54
C ASN A 21 -14.87 0.13 -4.73
N PHE A 22 -13.61 0.33 -5.13
CA PHE A 22 -13.05 1.65 -5.36
C PHE A 22 -13.32 2.18 -6.78
N PRO A 23 -13.40 3.51 -6.99
CA PRO A 23 -13.53 4.09 -8.32
C PRO A 23 -12.38 3.64 -9.24
N THR A 24 -12.63 3.48 -10.54
CA THR A 24 -11.68 2.88 -11.52
C THR A 24 -10.33 3.59 -11.63
N GLN A 25 -10.21 4.84 -11.18
CA GLN A 25 -8.93 5.56 -11.11
C GLN A 25 -7.98 5.01 -10.03
N TRP A 26 -8.53 4.44 -8.96
CA TRP A 26 -7.79 3.94 -7.79
C TRP A 26 -7.16 2.58 -8.05
N SER A 27 -7.92 1.70 -8.69
CA SER A 27 -7.46 0.35 -9.01
C SER A 27 -6.19 0.40 -9.87
N ARG A 28 -6.13 1.29 -10.86
CA ARG A 28 -4.96 1.46 -11.73
C ARG A 28 -3.71 1.92 -10.96
N TRP A 29 -3.88 2.81 -9.98
CA TRP A 29 -2.78 3.30 -9.15
C TRP A 29 -2.30 2.25 -8.14
N ILE A 30 -3.22 1.58 -7.47
CA ILE A 30 -2.93 0.47 -6.57
C ILE A 30 -2.15 -0.63 -7.31
N THR A 31 -2.58 -0.98 -8.53
CA THR A 31 -1.86 -1.91 -9.39
C THR A 31 -0.44 -1.41 -9.68
N ARG A 32 -0.26 -0.13 -10.01
CA ARG A 32 1.06 0.45 -10.28
C ARG A 32 1.97 0.40 -9.05
N LEU A 33 1.48 0.79 -7.88
CA LEU A 33 2.23 0.74 -6.62
C LEU A 33 2.67 -0.69 -6.30
N ASN A 34 1.75 -1.65 -6.43
CA ASN A 34 2.06 -3.06 -6.17
C ASN A 34 3.11 -3.63 -7.14
N VAL A 35 3.00 -3.33 -8.45
CA VAL A 35 3.97 -3.77 -9.46
C VAL A 35 5.35 -3.13 -9.23
N ASN A 36 5.39 -1.82 -8.92
CA ASN A 36 6.63 -1.12 -8.62
C ASN A 36 7.30 -1.68 -7.36
N PHE A 37 6.55 -1.90 -6.29
CA PHE A 37 7.12 -2.48 -5.09
C PHE A 37 7.62 -3.90 -5.33
N ALA A 38 6.82 -4.77 -5.97
CA ALA A 38 7.21 -6.16 -6.22
C ALA A 38 8.50 -6.25 -7.05
N SER A 39 8.62 -5.43 -8.10
CA SER A 39 9.84 -5.40 -8.93
C SER A 39 11.07 -4.92 -8.15
N ARG A 40 10.94 -3.89 -7.31
CA ARG A 40 12.04 -3.37 -6.49
C ARG A 40 12.38 -4.31 -5.32
N TYR A 41 11.38 -4.94 -4.71
CA TYR A 41 11.55 -5.83 -3.57
C TYR A 41 12.39 -7.04 -3.92
N VAL A 42 12.17 -7.67 -5.09
CA VAL A 42 12.99 -8.80 -5.56
C VAL A 42 14.48 -8.44 -5.65
N LEU A 43 14.81 -7.18 -5.94
CA LEU A 43 16.20 -6.70 -6.04
C LEU A 43 16.84 -6.44 -4.66
N VAL A 44 16.04 -6.10 -3.65
CA VAL A 44 16.55 -5.70 -2.33
C VAL A 44 16.30 -6.71 -1.22
N GLN A 45 15.49 -7.74 -1.44
CA GLN A 45 15.02 -8.69 -0.40
C GLN A 45 16.11 -9.40 0.39
N SER A 46 17.31 -9.55 -0.18
CA SER A 46 18.47 -10.16 0.48
C SER A 46 19.26 -9.18 1.34
N ASN A 47 18.98 -7.87 1.23
CA ASN A 47 19.61 -6.80 1.99
C ASN A 47 18.56 -6.11 2.88
N LYS A 48 18.73 -6.30 4.19
CA LYS A 48 17.82 -5.74 5.19
C LYS A 48 17.74 -4.21 5.13
N GLU A 49 18.86 -3.52 5.06
CA GLU A 49 18.87 -2.05 5.06
C GLU A 49 18.22 -1.48 3.79
N ALA A 50 18.49 -2.10 2.64
CA ALA A 50 17.86 -1.72 1.38
C ALA A 50 16.35 -2.03 1.37
N THR A 51 15.94 -3.14 1.98
CA THR A 51 14.53 -3.51 2.15
C THR A 51 13.81 -2.52 3.07
N ASP A 52 14.40 -2.16 4.20
CA ASP A 52 13.82 -1.21 5.15
C ASP A 52 13.67 0.19 4.51
N ARG A 53 14.65 0.63 3.70
CA ARG A 53 14.55 1.86 2.90
C ARG A 53 13.44 1.79 1.86
N LEU A 54 13.34 0.68 1.11
CA LEU A 54 12.26 0.49 0.13
C LEU A 54 10.88 0.57 0.78
N ILE A 55 10.71 -0.04 1.96
CA ILE A 55 9.45 0.01 2.71
C ILE A 55 9.15 1.45 3.13
N ALA A 56 10.13 2.20 3.64
CA ALA A 56 9.94 3.59 4.04
C ALA A 56 9.54 4.49 2.86
N GLU A 57 10.22 4.34 1.71
CA GLU A 57 9.88 5.06 0.48
C GLU A 57 8.46 4.73 0.00
N TYR A 58 8.11 3.44 -0.02
CA TYR A 58 6.77 3.00 -0.42
C TYR A 58 5.68 3.56 0.51
N SER A 59 5.91 3.53 1.83
CA SER A 59 4.99 4.15 2.80
C SER A 59 4.78 5.64 2.51
N SER A 60 5.86 6.38 2.19
CA SER A 60 5.74 7.79 1.82
C SER A 60 4.99 8.01 0.51
N GLU A 61 5.19 7.17 -0.51
CA GLU A 61 4.44 7.24 -1.76
C GLU A 61 2.94 7.01 -1.54
N VAL A 62 2.58 6.03 -0.71
CA VAL A 62 1.19 5.74 -0.32
C VAL A 62 0.58 6.93 0.43
N GLU A 63 1.27 7.50 1.41
CA GLU A 63 0.76 8.67 2.15
C GLU A 63 0.56 9.89 1.25
N ASN A 64 1.50 10.15 0.33
CA ASN A 64 1.39 11.25 -0.62
C ASN A 64 0.22 11.04 -1.57
N PHE A 65 -0.02 9.81 -2.00
CA PHE A 65 -1.19 9.46 -2.77
C PHE A 65 -2.46 9.72 -1.95
N VAL A 66 -2.50 9.28 -0.68
CA VAL A 66 -3.65 9.52 0.21
C VAL A 66 -3.99 11.00 0.34
N LYS A 67 -2.96 11.84 0.52
CA LYS A 67 -3.14 13.30 0.59
C LYS A 67 -3.61 13.93 -0.71
N ALA A 68 -3.32 13.33 -1.86
CA ALA A 68 -3.74 13.82 -3.18
C ALA A 68 -5.17 13.41 -3.55
N MET A 69 -5.82 12.56 -2.75
CA MET A 69 -7.20 12.12 -2.95
C MET A 69 -8.20 13.20 -2.53
N SER A 70 -9.43 13.08 -3.04
CA SER A 70 -10.56 13.87 -2.52
C SER A 70 -10.83 13.53 -1.03
N PRO A 71 -11.40 14.46 -0.25
CA PRO A 71 -11.76 14.18 1.15
C PRO A 71 -12.68 12.97 1.33
N GLU A 72 -13.64 12.79 0.41
CA GLU A 72 -14.57 11.66 0.39
C GLU A 72 -13.83 10.34 0.24
N ASP A 73 -12.85 10.29 -0.67
CA ASP A 73 -12.10 9.06 -0.88
C ASP A 73 -11.06 8.80 0.23
N GLN A 74 -10.54 9.86 0.90
CA GLN A 74 -9.72 9.71 2.10
C GLN A 74 -10.51 9.04 3.23
N GLU A 75 -11.79 9.39 3.38
CA GLU A 75 -12.68 8.78 4.37
C GLU A 75 -12.90 7.29 4.07
N ILE A 76 -13.14 6.94 2.80
CA ILE A 76 -13.27 5.53 2.37
C ILE A 76 -11.97 4.76 2.65
N TYR A 77 -10.80 5.35 2.39
CA TYR A 77 -9.52 4.75 2.72
C TYR A 77 -9.37 4.49 4.23
N VAL A 78 -9.65 5.49 5.07
CA VAL A 78 -9.58 5.35 6.53
C VAL A 78 -10.55 4.29 7.06
N ASP A 79 -11.78 4.26 6.56
CA ASP A 79 -12.77 3.26 6.96
C ASP A 79 -12.39 1.86 6.50
N SER A 80 -11.74 1.73 5.34
CA SER A 80 -11.16 0.46 4.91
C SER A 80 -10.07 -0.01 5.89
N LEU A 81 -9.17 0.88 6.33
CA LEU A 81 -8.12 0.52 7.29
C LEU A 81 -8.70 0.04 8.63
N LYS A 82 -9.72 0.74 9.16
CA LYS A 82 -10.44 0.33 10.38
C LYS A 82 -11.11 -1.03 10.21
N LYS A 83 -11.80 -1.25 9.09
CA LYS A 83 -12.52 -2.50 8.80
C LYS A 83 -11.60 -3.72 8.84
N TYR A 84 -10.35 -3.55 8.41
CA TYR A 84 -9.35 -4.61 8.37
C TYR A 84 -8.38 -4.60 9.58
N GLY A 85 -8.62 -3.75 10.58
CA GLY A 85 -7.81 -3.70 11.81
C GLY A 85 -6.37 -3.26 11.59
N LEU A 86 -6.13 -2.44 10.56
CA LEU A 86 -4.81 -1.90 10.23
C LEU A 86 -4.49 -0.61 11.01
N ILE A 87 -5.52 0.02 11.58
CA ILE A 87 -5.46 1.17 12.51
C ILE A 87 -6.55 1.05 13.57
#